data_AF-A0A3D5FTV9-F1
#
_entry.id   AF-A0A3D5FTV9-F1
#
_cell.length_a   1.000
_cell.length_b   1.000
_cell.length_c   1.000
_cell.angle_alpha   90.00
_cell.angle_beta   90.00
_cell.angle_gamma   90.00
#
_symmetry.space_group_name_H-M   'P 1'
#
loop_
_entity.id
_entity.type
_entity.pdbx_description
1 polymer ?
#
loop_
_entity_poly.entity_id
_entity_poly.type
_entity_poly.pdbx_seq_one_letter_code
_entity_poly.pdbx_strand_id
1 'polypeptide(L)'
;GLLVWNFFSASLAGGARSIISNSSIVQKVWFPREVLPLASVGAAMVHFLLQAMVLAGALGVFRHEPDWAALVLLPLALLALTLLAAAAAISLAVLNVHFRDTQHLLELVLLAWFWLTPIVYNHQLVAERLGDSHWIAMLNPITTVVLVFQKALYNPPSGYIPDLSLWAHLRNVSLLALTALALLTFSLELFGRLEGKLAERI
;
A
#
# COMPACT_ATOMS: atom_id res chain seq x y z
N GLY A 1 5.45 10.09 3.08
CA GLY A 1 5.87 8.67 3.18
C GLY A 1 5.10 7.91 4.24
N LEU A 2 5.16 8.33 5.51
CA LEU A 2 4.63 7.55 6.64
C LEU A 2 3.12 7.24 6.56
N LEU A 3 2.29 8.20 6.11
CA LEU A 3 0.85 7.96 5.93
C LEU A 3 0.55 6.81 4.95
N VAL A 4 1.24 6.81 3.81
CA VAL A 4 1.13 5.77 2.76
C VAL A 4 1.51 4.41 3.33
N TRP A 5 2.62 4.36 4.08
CA TRP A 5 3.09 3.13 4.70
C TRP A 5 2.13 2.61 5.76
N ASN A 6 1.65 3.48 6.65
CA ASN A 6 0.72 3.10 7.71
C ASN A 6 -0.58 2.53 7.14
N PHE A 7 -1.12 3.17 6.08
CA PHE A 7 -2.26 2.64 5.35
C PHE A 7 -2.00 1.23 4.81
N PHE A 8 -0.88 1.05 4.11
CA PHE A 8 -0.53 -0.23 3.49
C PHE A 8 -0.33 -1.33 4.54
N SER A 9 0.51 -1.06 5.55
CA SER A 9 0.82 -1.98 6.64
C SER A 9 -0.44 -2.39 7.41
N ALA A 10 -1.30 -1.42 7.79
CA ALA A 10 -2.55 -1.70 8.48
C ALA A 10 -3.53 -2.52 7.61
N SER A 11 -3.61 -2.21 6.32
CA SER A 11 -4.45 -2.94 5.37
C SER A 11 -4.04 -4.42 5.26
N LEU A 12 -2.74 -4.69 5.12
CA LEU A 12 -2.21 -6.06 5.02
C LEU A 12 -2.37 -6.83 6.34
N ALA A 13 -1.99 -6.22 7.46
CA ALA A 13 -2.04 -6.88 8.77
C ALA A 13 -3.48 -7.13 9.26
N GLY A 14 -4.40 -6.20 9.00
CA GLY A 14 -5.83 -6.38 9.25
C GLY A 14 -6.45 -7.38 8.29
N GLY A 15 -6.16 -7.22 6.99
CA GLY A 15 -6.66 -8.09 5.92
C GLY A 15 -6.28 -9.55 6.12
N ALA A 16 -5.01 -9.84 6.43
CA ALA A 16 -4.54 -11.20 6.70
C ALA A 16 -5.34 -11.87 7.83
N ARG A 17 -5.63 -11.13 8.92
CA ARG A 17 -6.35 -11.64 10.10
C ARG A 17 -7.87 -11.64 9.96
N SER A 18 -8.40 -10.97 8.95
CA SER A 18 -9.84 -10.68 8.82
C SER A 18 -10.73 -11.93 8.81
N ILE A 19 -10.33 -13.01 8.12
CA ILE A 19 -11.14 -14.24 8.02
C ILE A 19 -11.15 -15.00 9.35
N ILE A 20 -9.98 -15.18 9.97
CA ILE A 20 -9.86 -15.93 11.24
C ILE A 20 -10.56 -15.18 12.38
N SER A 21 -10.40 -13.86 12.45
CA SER A 21 -11.03 -13.02 13.48
C SER A 21 -12.56 -12.98 13.37
N ASN A 22 -13.10 -13.18 12.17
CA ASN A 22 -14.54 -13.19 11.90
C ASN A 22 -15.11 -14.61 11.63
N SER A 23 -14.40 -15.66 12.05
CA SER A 23 -14.78 -17.07 11.81
C SER A 23 -16.20 -17.41 12.25
N SER A 24 -16.65 -16.85 13.38
CA SER A 24 -18.00 -17.06 13.92
C SER A 24 -19.12 -16.58 13.00
N ILE A 25 -18.88 -15.53 12.21
CA ILE A 25 -19.84 -15.00 11.23
C ILE A 25 -19.75 -15.82 9.95
N VAL A 26 -18.52 -16.12 9.50
CA VAL A 26 -18.24 -16.90 8.29
C VAL A 26 -18.87 -18.30 8.33
N GLN A 27 -18.97 -18.91 9.52
CA GLN A 27 -19.59 -20.22 9.70
C GLN A 27 -21.13 -20.17 9.78
N LYS A 28 -21.74 -19.02 10.06
CA LYS A 28 -23.18 -18.89 10.32
C LYS A 28 -23.97 -18.23 9.20
N VAL A 29 -23.34 -17.39 8.39
CA VAL A 29 -24.00 -16.61 7.33
C VAL A 29 -23.24 -16.79 6.04
N TRP A 30 -23.97 -17.02 4.94
CA TRP A 30 -23.38 -17.08 3.60
C TRP A 30 -23.20 -15.68 3.03
N PHE A 31 -21.97 -15.32 2.69
CA PHE A 31 -21.59 -14.10 1.97
C PHE A 31 -20.20 -14.29 1.34
N PRO A 32 -19.86 -13.52 0.29
CA PRO A 32 -18.52 -13.54 -0.32
C PRO A 32 -17.45 -13.16 0.70
N ARG A 33 -16.56 -14.10 1.03
CA ARG A 33 -15.61 -13.97 2.15
C ARG A 33 -14.49 -12.96 1.88
N GLU A 34 -14.23 -12.62 0.62
CA GLU A 34 -13.31 -11.57 0.18
C GLU A 34 -13.70 -10.17 0.70
N VAL A 35 -14.96 -9.98 1.09
CA VAL A 35 -15.44 -8.74 1.70
C VAL A 35 -14.74 -8.46 3.03
N LEU A 36 -14.31 -9.48 3.79
CA LEU A 36 -13.62 -9.29 5.07
C LEU A 36 -12.24 -8.64 4.93
N PRO A 37 -11.34 -9.13 4.04
CA PRO A 37 -10.10 -8.43 3.72
C PRO A 37 -10.35 -7.02 3.18
N LEU A 38 -11.33 -6.84 2.28
CA LEU A 38 -11.64 -5.54 1.69
C LEU A 38 -12.18 -4.54 2.71
N ALA A 39 -13.00 -4.99 3.67
CA ALA A 39 -13.46 -4.17 4.79
C ALA A 39 -12.30 -3.68 5.66
N SER A 40 -11.27 -4.51 5.84
CA SER A 40 -10.05 -4.12 6.58
C SER A 40 -9.28 -3.02 5.85
N VAL A 41 -9.15 -3.12 4.51
CA VAL A 41 -8.55 -2.06 3.67
C VAL A 41 -9.38 -0.78 3.75
N GLY A 42 -10.71 -0.89 3.71
CA GLY A 42 -11.63 0.24 3.86
C GLY A 42 -11.49 0.95 5.21
N ALA A 43 -11.40 0.20 6.31
CA ALA A 43 -11.15 0.75 7.64
C ALA A 43 -9.80 1.48 7.71
N ALA A 44 -8.74 0.89 7.14
CA ALA A 44 -7.43 1.53 7.04
C ALA A 44 -7.49 2.81 6.18
N MET A 45 -8.31 2.84 5.13
CA MET A 45 -8.52 4.03 4.29
C MET A 45 -9.14 5.18 5.09
N VAL A 46 -10.13 4.89 5.94
CA VAL A 46 -10.72 5.91 6.82
C VAL A 46 -9.65 6.49 7.75
N HIS A 47 -8.83 5.65 8.38
CA HIS A 47 -7.72 6.11 9.20
C HIS A 47 -6.71 6.96 8.41
N PHE A 48 -6.38 6.54 7.18
CA PHE A 48 -5.52 7.31 6.29
C PHE A 48 -6.10 8.70 5.98
N LEU A 49 -7.39 8.80 5.66
CA LEU A 49 -8.05 10.07 5.36
C LEU A 49 -8.05 10.99 6.59
N LEU A 50 -8.32 10.45 7.78
CA LEU A 50 -8.23 11.21 9.04
C LEU A 50 -6.82 11.77 9.25
N GLN A 51 -5.79 10.93 9.08
CA GLN A 51 -4.40 11.37 9.21
C GLN A 51 -3.97 12.36 8.12
N ALA A 52 -4.47 12.18 6.89
CA ALA A 52 -4.20 13.07 5.77
C ALA A 52 -4.85 14.44 5.97
N MET A 53 -6.06 14.52 6.54
CA MET A 53 -6.68 15.79 6.92
C MET A 53 -5.86 16.54 7.97
N VAL A 54 -5.38 15.84 9.00
CA VAL A 54 -4.49 16.43 10.02
C VAL A 54 -3.20 16.95 9.37
N LEU A 55 -2.59 16.18 8.46
CA LEU A 55 -1.40 16.61 7.74
C LEU A 55 -1.67 17.84 6.85
N ALA A 56 -2.77 17.86 6.10
CA ALA A 56 -3.14 19.00 5.28
C ALA A 56 -3.35 20.27 6.11
N GLY A 57 -4.01 20.15 7.27
CA GLY A 57 -4.14 21.25 8.24
C GLY A 57 -2.80 21.75 8.75
N ALA A 58 -1.87 20.83 9.08
CA ALA A 58 -0.53 21.20 9.51
C ALA A 58 0.26 21.94 8.41
N LEU A 59 0.23 21.47 7.15
CA LEU A 59 0.89 22.14 6.03
C LEU A 59 0.35 23.57 5.83
N GLY A 60 -0.96 23.77 5.98
CA GLY A 60 -1.58 25.09 5.94
C GLY A 60 -1.09 26.02 7.07
N VAL A 61 -0.99 25.50 8.30
CA VAL A 61 -0.48 26.28 9.46
C VAL A 61 0.99 26.67 9.28
N PHE A 62 1.83 25.75 8.80
CA PHE A 62 3.25 26.01 8.58
C PHE A 62 3.55 26.78 7.28
N ARG A 63 2.52 27.15 6.50
CA ARG A 63 2.65 27.83 5.20
C ARG A 63 3.59 27.09 4.24
N HIS A 64 3.55 25.77 4.28
CA HIS A 64 4.33 24.95 3.36
C HIS A 64 3.56 24.80 2.06
N GLU A 65 4.14 25.25 0.95
CA GLU A 65 3.47 25.22 -0.35
C GLU A 65 3.61 23.84 -1.01
N PRO A 66 2.48 23.17 -1.35
CA PRO A 66 2.53 21.92 -2.11
C PRO A 66 2.91 22.19 -3.57
N ASP A 67 3.38 21.15 -4.26
CA ASP A 67 3.55 21.20 -5.70
C ASP A 67 2.18 20.99 -6.36
N TRP A 68 1.54 22.11 -6.74
CA TRP A 68 0.22 22.13 -7.37
C TRP A 68 0.12 21.25 -8.62
N ALA A 69 1.20 21.10 -9.40
CA ALA A 69 1.20 20.26 -10.58
C ALA A 69 1.24 18.76 -10.20
N ALA A 70 2.01 18.40 -9.18
CA ALA A 70 2.11 17.02 -8.70
C ALA A 70 0.90 16.58 -7.85
N LEU A 71 0.11 17.50 -7.27
CA LEU A 71 -1.11 17.16 -6.54
C LEU A 71 -2.12 16.36 -7.37
N VAL A 72 -2.18 16.59 -8.69
CA VAL A 72 -3.06 15.85 -9.62
C VAL A 72 -2.72 14.36 -9.65
N LEU A 73 -1.51 13.97 -9.29
CA LEU A 73 -1.08 12.56 -9.23
C LEU A 73 -1.57 11.84 -7.97
N LEU A 74 -1.94 12.56 -6.91
CA LEU A 74 -2.31 11.95 -5.62
C LEU A 74 -3.52 11.00 -5.71
N PRO A 75 -4.64 11.35 -6.37
CA PRO A 75 -5.78 10.44 -6.47
C PRO A 75 -5.41 9.13 -7.19
N LEU A 76 -4.63 9.22 -8.26
CA LEU A 76 -4.17 8.05 -9.00
C LEU A 76 -3.20 7.20 -8.18
N ALA A 77 -2.27 7.83 -7.46
CA ALA A 77 -1.32 7.15 -6.59
C ALA A 77 -2.03 6.46 -5.40
N LEU A 78 -3.05 7.11 -4.84
CA LEU A 78 -3.89 6.52 -3.79
C LEU A 78 -4.71 5.34 -4.30
N LEU A 79 -5.30 5.45 -5.51
CA LEU A 79 -6.00 4.35 -6.16
C LEU A 79 -5.06 3.15 -6.36
N ALA A 80 -3.88 3.39 -6.94
CA ALA A 80 -2.87 2.34 -7.16
C ALA A 80 -2.48 1.64 -5.85
N LEU A 81 -2.24 2.42 -4.79
CA LEU A 81 -1.93 1.91 -3.46
C LEU A 81 -3.07 1.08 -2.87
N THR A 82 -4.31 1.53 -3.04
CA THR A 82 -5.50 0.84 -2.52
C THR A 82 -5.73 -0.49 -3.22
N LEU A 83 -5.59 -0.51 -4.55
CA LEU A 83 -5.67 -1.74 -5.34
C LEU A 83 -4.59 -2.74 -4.94
N LEU A 84 -3.35 -2.26 -4.76
CA LEU A 84 -2.23 -3.09 -4.33
C LEU A 84 -2.45 -3.65 -2.92
N ALA A 85 -2.90 -2.79 -1.99
CA ALA A 85 -3.22 -3.19 -0.62
C ALA A 85 -4.35 -4.23 -0.59
N ALA A 86 -5.39 -4.05 -1.39
CA ALA A 86 -6.50 -5.01 -1.52
C ALA A 86 -6.03 -6.36 -2.08
N ALA A 87 -5.25 -6.35 -3.17
CA ALA A 87 -4.71 -7.57 -3.78
C ALA A 87 -3.82 -8.35 -2.81
N ALA A 88 -2.97 -7.66 -2.06
CA ALA A 88 -2.11 -8.28 -1.05
C ALA A 88 -2.93 -8.77 0.16
N ALA A 89 -3.87 -7.97 0.66
CA ALA A 89 -4.73 -8.32 1.79
C ALA A 89 -5.55 -9.58 1.53
N ILE A 90 -6.19 -9.70 0.36
CA ILE A 90 -6.96 -10.88 -0.04
C ILE A 90 -6.05 -12.11 -0.11
N SER A 91 -4.91 -12.00 -0.80
CA SER A 91 -3.95 -13.09 -0.94
C SER A 91 -3.42 -13.58 0.41
N LEU A 92 -3.08 -12.64 1.31
CA LEU A 92 -2.59 -12.95 2.65
C LEU A 92 -3.68 -13.55 3.55
N ALA A 93 -4.94 -13.14 3.39
CA ALA A 93 -6.04 -13.72 4.15
C ALA A 93 -6.22 -15.21 3.85
N VAL A 94 -6.15 -15.59 2.57
CA VAL A 94 -6.19 -16.99 2.14
C VAL A 94 -5.00 -17.76 2.73
N LEU A 95 -3.80 -17.19 2.61
CA LEU A 95 -2.58 -17.83 3.09
C LEU A 95 -2.62 -18.04 4.60
N ASN A 96 -3.12 -17.05 5.35
CA ASN A 96 -3.22 -17.10 6.80
C ASN A 96 -4.21 -18.17 7.29
N VAL A 97 -5.32 -18.42 6.58
CA VAL A 97 -6.22 -19.52 6.95
C VAL A 97 -5.54 -20.89 6.79
N HIS A 98 -4.67 -21.04 5.80
CA HIS A 98 -3.91 -22.28 5.59
C HIS A 98 -2.72 -22.40 6.55
N PHE A 99 -2.05 -21.29 6.84
CA PHE A 99 -0.84 -21.20 7.64
C PHE A 99 -0.96 -20.06 8.65
N ARG A 100 -1.28 -20.41 9.90
CA ARG A 100 -1.51 -19.42 10.98
C ARG A 100 -0.29 -18.55 11.29
N ASP A 101 0.92 -19.08 11.06
CA ASP A 101 2.18 -18.35 11.28
C ASP A 101 2.43 -17.22 10.27
N THR A 102 1.61 -17.13 9.21
CA THR A 102 1.67 -16.04 8.22
C THR A 102 1.58 -14.66 8.87
N GLN A 103 0.86 -14.52 9.99
CA GLN A 103 0.71 -13.22 10.68
C GLN A 103 2.04 -12.74 11.25
N HIS A 104 2.75 -13.61 11.95
CA HIS A 104 4.04 -13.28 12.56
C HIS A 104 5.09 -13.02 11.48
N LEU A 105 5.11 -13.84 10.42
CA LEU A 105 5.99 -13.61 9.27
C LEU A 105 5.69 -12.28 8.57
N LEU A 106 4.41 -11.93 8.40
CA LEU A 106 3.99 -10.67 7.80
C LEU A 106 4.49 -9.47 8.61
N GLU A 107 4.42 -9.50 9.94
CA GLU A 107 4.94 -8.42 10.79
C GLU A 107 6.44 -8.19 10.57
N LEU A 108 7.24 -9.26 10.47
CA LEU A 108 8.68 -9.17 10.19
C LEU A 108 8.95 -8.66 8.77
N VAL A 109 8.19 -9.15 7.78
CA VAL A 109 8.31 -8.72 6.37
C VAL A 109 7.96 -7.24 6.24
N LEU A 110 6.88 -6.77 6.86
CA LEU A 110 6.50 -5.36 6.86
C LEU A 110 7.60 -4.51 7.54
N LEU A 111 8.15 -4.95 8.66
CA LEU A 111 9.28 -4.25 9.30
C LEU A 111 10.47 -4.10 8.36
N ALA A 112 10.89 -5.18 7.70
CA ALA A 112 12.01 -5.12 6.74
C ALA A 112 11.66 -4.24 5.53
N TRP A 113 10.45 -4.36 4.99
CA TRP A 113 10.00 -3.64 3.81
C TRP A 113 9.84 -2.13 4.06
N PHE A 114 9.51 -1.73 5.29
CA PHE A 114 9.54 -0.32 5.70
C PHE A 114 10.93 0.29 5.45
N TRP A 115 11.99 -0.39 5.89
CA TRP A 115 13.37 0.08 5.72
C TRP A 115 13.87 -0.01 4.29
N LEU A 116 13.28 -0.87 3.44
CA LEU A 116 13.55 -0.91 1.99
C LEU A 116 12.87 0.21 1.21
N THR A 117 12.03 1.02 1.86
CA THR A 117 11.30 2.11 1.22
C THR A 117 11.86 3.46 1.71
N PRO A 118 12.12 4.44 0.82
CA PRO A 118 12.64 5.76 1.21
C PRO A 118 11.58 6.63 1.89
N ILE A 119 11.22 6.25 3.12
CA ILE A 119 10.24 6.95 3.96
C ILE A 119 10.94 7.88 4.96
N VAL A 120 11.93 7.34 5.68
CA VAL A 120 12.67 8.03 6.76
C VAL A 120 13.95 8.68 6.24
N TYR A 121 14.52 8.11 5.18
CA TYR A 121 15.71 8.62 4.51
C TYR A 121 15.35 9.13 3.10
N ASN A 122 16.20 10.01 2.56
CA ASN A 122 16.01 10.55 1.22
C ASN A 122 16.43 9.53 0.14
N HIS A 123 15.88 9.68 -1.06
CA HIS A 123 16.26 8.80 -2.17
C HIS A 123 17.72 9.02 -2.60
N GLN A 124 18.27 10.21 -2.38
CA GLN A 124 19.66 10.52 -2.70
C GLN A 124 20.64 9.58 -2.01
N LEU A 125 20.44 9.29 -0.73
CA LEU A 125 21.29 8.39 0.04
C LEU A 125 21.29 6.98 -0.58
N VAL A 126 20.16 6.55 -1.13
CA VAL A 126 20.04 5.28 -1.85
C VAL A 126 20.87 5.31 -3.13
N ALA A 127 20.76 6.41 -3.89
CA ALA A 127 21.54 6.61 -5.12
C ALA A 127 23.06 6.66 -4.85
N GLU A 128 23.48 7.34 -3.78
CA GLU A 128 24.88 7.42 -3.37
C GLU A 128 25.44 6.07 -2.92
N ARG A 129 24.63 5.24 -2.26
CA ARG A 129 25.07 3.93 -1.75
C ARG A 129 25.04 2.81 -2.78
N LEU A 130 24.06 2.82 -3.68
CA LEU A 130 23.89 1.79 -4.73
C LEU A 130 24.50 2.19 -6.08
N GLY A 131 24.88 3.46 -6.26
CA GLY A 131 25.38 3.99 -7.52
C GLY A 131 24.39 3.75 -8.67
N ASP A 132 24.90 3.22 -9.78
CA ASP A 132 24.09 2.92 -10.97
C ASP A 132 22.94 1.93 -10.69
N SER A 133 23.02 1.14 -9.62
CA SER A 133 22.00 0.15 -9.24
C SER A 133 20.83 0.72 -8.44
N HIS A 134 20.73 2.04 -8.26
CA HIS A 134 19.62 2.71 -7.57
C HIS A 134 18.23 2.39 -8.15
N TRP A 135 18.15 1.96 -9.42
CA TRP A 135 16.90 1.51 -10.05
C TRP A 135 16.23 0.35 -9.31
N ILE A 136 16.99 -0.45 -8.56
CA ILE A 136 16.46 -1.55 -7.75
C ILE A 136 15.49 -1.01 -6.69
N ALA A 137 15.75 0.16 -6.11
CA ALA A 137 14.85 0.78 -5.14
C ALA A 137 13.51 1.22 -5.77
N MET A 138 13.50 1.47 -7.08
CA MET A 138 12.30 1.81 -7.85
C MET A 138 11.46 0.58 -8.23
N LEU A 139 12.00 -0.65 -8.10
CA LEU A 139 11.21 -1.88 -8.29
C LEU A 139 10.17 -2.08 -7.18
N ASN A 140 10.42 -1.50 -6.00
CA ASN A 140 9.47 -1.56 -4.90
C ASN A 140 8.22 -0.71 -5.25
N PRO A 141 7.03 -1.33 -5.38
CA PRO A 141 5.82 -0.62 -5.80
C PRO A 141 5.42 0.50 -4.82
N ILE A 142 5.74 0.33 -3.52
CA ILE A 142 5.44 1.34 -2.50
C ILE A 142 6.34 2.57 -2.65
N THR A 143 7.58 2.40 -3.12
CA THR A 143 8.50 3.53 -3.37
C THR A 143 7.89 4.52 -4.35
N THR A 144 7.28 4.05 -5.44
CA THR A 144 6.65 4.91 -6.45
C THR A 144 5.55 5.79 -5.84
N VAL A 145 4.70 5.23 -4.99
CA VAL A 145 3.63 5.97 -4.31
C VAL A 145 4.20 6.94 -3.29
N VAL A 146 5.16 6.50 -2.47
CA VAL A 146 5.80 7.33 -1.44
C VAL A 146 6.46 8.56 -2.04
N LEU A 147 7.17 8.40 -3.16
CA LEU A 147 7.83 9.50 -3.85
C LEU A 147 6.83 10.51 -4.44
N VAL A 148 5.71 10.04 -5.00
CA VAL A 148 4.65 10.93 -5.51
C VAL A 148 4.01 11.73 -4.37
N PHE A 149 3.73 11.09 -3.23
CA PHE A 149 3.23 11.79 -2.05
C PHE A 149 4.23 12.79 -1.48
N GLN A 150 5.52 12.43 -1.43
CA GLN A 150 6.57 13.35 -0.99
C GLN A 150 6.69 14.56 -1.94
N LYS A 151 6.71 14.33 -3.25
CA LYS A 151 6.77 15.39 -4.26
C LYS A 151 5.57 16.34 -4.18
N ALA A 152 4.35 15.78 -4.20
CA ALA A 152 3.12 16.57 -4.25
C ALA A 152 2.88 17.39 -2.97
N LEU A 153 3.14 16.82 -1.79
CA LEU A 153 2.83 17.49 -0.52
C LEU A 153 3.97 18.36 0.01
N TYR A 154 5.22 17.91 -0.15
CA TYR A 154 6.37 18.58 0.47
C TYR A 154 7.26 19.32 -0.52
N ASN A 155 7.14 19.08 -1.83
CA ASN A 155 7.97 19.70 -2.87
C ASN A 155 9.45 19.85 -2.46
N PRO A 156 10.14 18.73 -2.14
CA PRO A 156 11.48 18.80 -1.59
C PRO A 156 12.47 19.35 -2.63
N PRO A 157 13.62 19.91 -2.18
CA PRO A 157 14.63 20.43 -3.09
C PRO A 157 15.17 19.34 -4.04
N SER A 158 15.76 19.78 -5.16
CA SER A 158 16.37 18.88 -6.15
C SER A 158 17.35 17.91 -5.50
N GLY A 159 17.35 16.64 -5.93
CA GLY A 159 18.17 15.58 -5.38
C GLY A 159 17.55 14.79 -4.23
N TYR A 160 16.59 15.35 -3.47
CA TYR A 160 15.95 14.63 -2.36
C TYR A 160 15.09 13.44 -2.83
N ILE A 161 14.46 13.61 -3.99
CA ILE A 161 13.71 12.62 -4.74
C ILE A 161 14.34 12.51 -6.14
N PRO A 162 14.13 11.41 -6.88
CA PRO A 162 14.55 11.33 -8.27
C PRO A 162 14.00 12.53 -9.06
N ASP A 163 14.88 13.28 -9.74
CA ASP A 163 14.53 14.41 -10.59
C ASP A 163 13.89 13.92 -11.90
N LEU A 164 12.71 13.33 -11.76
CA LEU A 164 11.89 12.82 -12.84
C LEU A 164 10.89 13.90 -13.27
N SER A 165 10.61 13.94 -14.58
CA SER A 165 9.53 14.77 -15.11
C SER A 165 8.17 14.33 -14.54
N LEU A 166 7.21 15.25 -14.50
CA LEU A 166 5.85 14.94 -14.07
C LEU A 166 5.25 13.78 -14.87
N TRP A 167 5.53 13.73 -16.18
CA TRP A 167 5.13 12.64 -17.07
C TRP A 167 5.74 11.29 -16.69
N ALA A 168 6.99 11.26 -16.24
CA ALA A 168 7.63 10.03 -15.79
C ALA A 168 6.98 9.51 -14.49
N HIS A 169 6.64 10.40 -13.55
CA HIS A 169 5.87 10.01 -12.36
C HIS A 169 4.48 9.48 -12.74
N LEU A 170 3.77 10.18 -13.63
CA LEU A 170 2.47 9.75 -14.13
C LEU A 170 2.55 8.36 -14.76
N ARG A 171 3.53 8.13 -15.66
CA ARG A 171 3.76 6.82 -16.29
C ARG A 171 3.97 5.74 -15.24
N ASN A 172 4.87 5.96 -14.28
CA ASN A 172 5.21 4.96 -13.28
C ASN A 172 4.01 4.62 -12.37
N VAL A 173 3.23 5.63 -11.95
CA VAL A 173 2.02 5.42 -11.15
C VAL A 173 0.93 4.72 -11.97
N SER A 174 0.74 5.09 -13.24
CA SER A 174 -0.21 4.41 -14.12
C SER A 174 0.15 2.95 -14.34
N LEU A 175 1.44 2.65 -14.58
CA LEU A 175 1.92 1.26 -14.68
C LEU A 175 1.67 0.50 -13.39
N LEU A 176 1.92 1.12 -12.23
CA LEU A 176 1.61 0.52 -10.93
C LEU A 176 0.10 0.29 -10.75
N ALA A 177 -0.76 1.22 -11.17
CA ALA A 177 -2.20 1.05 -11.08
C ALA A 177 -2.68 -0.13 -11.93
N LEU A 178 -2.12 -0.28 -13.14
CA LEU A 178 -2.44 -1.40 -14.03
C LEU A 178 -1.95 -2.73 -13.47
N THR A 179 -0.73 -2.80 -12.94
CA THR A 179 -0.21 -4.03 -12.33
C THR A 179 -0.97 -4.37 -11.05
N ALA A 180 -1.30 -3.38 -10.21
CA ALA A 180 -2.11 -3.57 -9.02
C ALA A 180 -3.53 -4.05 -9.36
N LEU A 181 -4.13 -3.53 -10.43
CA LEU A 181 -5.42 -4.01 -10.92
C LEU A 181 -5.33 -5.47 -11.38
N ALA A 182 -4.32 -5.83 -12.17
CA ALA A 182 -4.11 -7.20 -12.61
C ALA A 182 -3.84 -8.17 -11.44
N LEU A 183 -3.10 -7.72 -10.43
CA LEU A 183 -2.88 -8.49 -9.19
C LEU A 183 -4.17 -8.64 -8.39
N LEU A 184 -5.02 -7.63 -8.35
CA LEU A 184 -6.31 -7.69 -7.65
C LEU A 184 -7.24 -8.69 -8.34
N THR A 185 -7.38 -8.63 -9.66
CA THR A 185 -8.19 -9.60 -10.41
C THR A 185 -7.68 -11.02 -10.23
N PHE A 186 -6.36 -11.21 -10.31
CA PHE A 186 -5.74 -12.51 -10.05
C PHE A 186 -5.99 -13.00 -8.61
N SER A 187 -5.88 -12.11 -7.62
CA SER A 187 -6.13 -12.45 -6.22
C SER A 187 -7.58 -12.84 -5.97
N LEU A 188 -8.54 -12.15 -6.58
CA LEU A 188 -9.97 -12.48 -6.51
C LEU A 188 -10.27 -13.83 -7.18
N GLU A 189 -9.70 -14.10 -8.36
CA GLU A 189 -9.85 -15.40 -9.02
C GLU A 189 -9.25 -16.53 -8.19
N LEU A 190 -8.06 -16.32 -7.63
CA LEU A 190 -7.40 -17.29 -6.75
C LEU A 190 -8.24 -17.54 -5.48
N PHE A 191 -8.81 -16.48 -4.90
CA PHE A 191 -9.68 -16.56 -3.74
C PHE A 191 -10.91 -17.40 -4.03
N GLY A 192 -11.63 -17.12 -5.12
CA GLY A 192 -12.82 -17.87 -5.52
C GLY A 192 -12.54 -19.35 -5.79
N ARG A 193 -11.36 -19.68 -6.34
CA ARG A 193 -10.93 -21.09 -6.52
C ARG A 193 -10.66 -21.82 -5.20
N LEU A 194 -10.25 -21.10 -4.15
CA LEU A 194 -9.88 -21.67 -2.85
C LEU A 194 -10.99 -21.58 -1.80
N GLU A 195 -12.05 -20.80 -2.06
CA GLU A 195 -13.14 -20.53 -1.12
C GLU A 195 -13.84 -21.80 -0.59
N GLY A 196 -14.05 -22.79 -1.45
CA GLY A 196 -14.65 -24.06 -1.05
C GLY A 196 -13.83 -24.80 0.02
N LYS A 197 -12.50 -24.72 -0.06
CA LYS A 197 -11.58 -25.35 0.92
C LYS A 197 -11.40 -24.53 2.18
N LEU A 198 -11.68 -23.22 2.12
CA LEU A 198 -11.61 -22.33 3.28
C LEU A 198 -12.67 -22.70 4.32
N ALA A 199 -13.86 -23.16 3.91
CA ALA A 199 -14.94 -23.51 4.85
C ALA A 199 -14.58 -24.70 5.75
N GLU A 200 -13.83 -25.67 5.22
CA GLU A 200 -13.41 -26.88 5.93
C GLU A 200 -12.26 -26.63 6.92
N ARG A 201 -11.54 -25.52 6.76
CA ARG A 201 -10.30 -25.22 7.50
C ARG A 201 -10.45 -24.15 8.60
N ILE A 202 -11.59 -23.45 8.62
CA ILE A 202 -11.94 -22.43 9.64
C ILE A 202 -12.61 -23.13 10.82
#